data_AF-A0A7C4XF48-F1
#
_entry.id   AF-A0A7C4XF48-F1
#
_cell.length_a   1.000
_cell.length_b   1.000
_cell.length_c   1.000
_cell.angle_alpha   90.00
_cell.angle_beta   90.00
_cell.angle_gamma   90.00
#
_symmetry.space_group_name_H-M   'P 1'
#
loop_
_entity.id
_entity.type
_entity.pdbx_description
1 polymer ?
#
loop_
_entity_poly.entity_id
_entity_poly.type
_entity_poly.pdbx_seq_one_letter_code
_entity_poly.pdbx_strand_id
1 'polypeptide(L)'
;MRKIGINGAVLLLAICVMLFAKEIPFTLEDRDRLIKIETTLKEFQASVDKRFESIDKRFESIDKRFDQLTNLMIGIVAAFAGIVAVTIGFAIWDRRTALTPVIRMTQNLEEKQSLIEKALRELALKEPKVAEVLKHIGLL
;
A
#
# COMPACT_ATOMS: atom_id res chain seq x y z
N MET A 1 -89.86 46.87 -11.21
CA MET A 1 -88.43 47.17 -10.95
C MET A 1 -87.66 45.85 -10.93
N ARG A 2 -86.48 45.84 -11.57
CA ARG A 2 -85.84 44.71 -12.28
C ARG A 2 -85.35 43.60 -11.34
N LYS A 3 -85.82 42.34 -11.51
CA LYS A 3 -85.30 41.15 -10.82
C LYS A 3 -83.83 40.97 -11.21
N ILE A 4 -82.91 41.05 -10.25
CA ILE A 4 -81.51 40.67 -10.46
C ILE A 4 -81.53 39.13 -10.65
N GLY A 5 -81.36 38.68 -11.89
CA GLY A 5 -81.28 37.26 -12.20
C GLY A 5 -80.04 36.62 -11.57
N ILE A 6 -80.05 35.30 -11.42
CA ILE A 6 -78.96 34.49 -10.86
C ILE A 6 -77.59 34.89 -11.45
N ASN A 7 -77.53 35.19 -12.75
CA ASN A 7 -76.31 35.65 -13.43
C ASN A 7 -75.76 36.98 -12.89
N GLY A 8 -76.62 37.90 -12.46
CA GLY A 8 -76.21 39.17 -11.85
C GLY A 8 -75.62 38.98 -10.46
N ALA A 9 -76.14 38.02 -9.68
CA ALA A 9 -75.57 37.67 -8.38
C ALA A 9 -74.20 36.98 -8.52
N VAL A 10 -74.04 36.10 -9.52
CA VAL A 10 -72.75 35.45 -9.83
C VAL A 10 -71.69 36.46 -10.27
N LEU A 11 -72.06 37.43 -11.11
CA LEU A 11 -71.15 38.49 -11.55
C LEU A 11 -70.68 39.34 -10.35
N LEU A 12 -71.60 39.67 -9.45
CA LEU A 12 -71.32 40.50 -8.28
C LEU A 12 -70.44 39.74 -7.26
N LEU A 13 -70.65 38.43 -7.11
CA LEU A 13 -69.79 37.56 -6.31
C LEU A 13 -68.39 37.43 -6.93
N ALA A 14 -68.28 37.28 -8.25
CA ALA A 14 -67.01 37.18 -8.95
C ALA A 14 -66.18 38.47 -8.82
N ILE A 15 -66.82 39.63 -8.96
CA ILE A 15 -66.19 40.94 -8.73
C ILE A 15 -65.74 41.08 -7.27
N CYS A 16 -66.55 40.62 -6.32
CA CYS A 16 -66.18 40.60 -4.90
C CYS A 16 -64.92 39.75 -4.65
N VAL A 17 -64.84 38.55 -5.23
CA VAL A 17 -63.66 37.67 -5.12
C VAL A 17 -62.41 38.32 -5.73
N MET A 18 -62.52 39.01 -6.86
CA MET A 18 -61.40 39.74 -7.45
C MET A 18 -60.96 40.95 -6.62
N LEU A 19 -61.90 41.67 -5.98
CA LEU A 19 -61.58 42.82 -5.12
C LEU A 19 -60.91 42.41 -3.80
N PHE A 20 -61.20 41.19 -3.31
CA PHE A 20 -60.58 40.62 -2.11
C PHE A 20 -59.35 39.73 -2.39
N ALA A 21 -58.99 39.52 -3.66
CA ALA A 21 -57.73 38.89 -4.05
C ALA A 21 -56.57 39.86 -3.78
N LYS A 22 -56.20 39.98 -2.50
CA LYS A 22 -55.09 40.81 -2.07
C LYS A 22 -53.77 40.10 -2.41
N GLU A 23 -53.14 40.50 -3.51
CA GLU A 23 -51.72 40.20 -3.73
C GLU A 23 -50.96 40.79 -2.54
N ILE A 24 -50.25 39.95 -1.79
CA ILE A 24 -49.46 40.41 -0.64
C ILE A 24 -48.20 41.07 -1.21
N PRO A 25 -48.05 42.40 -1.13
CA PRO A 25 -46.89 43.06 -1.70
C PRO A 25 -45.68 42.81 -0.79
N PHE A 26 -44.52 42.57 -1.39
CA PHE A 26 -43.25 42.47 -0.66
C PHE A 26 -42.98 43.78 0.10
N THR A 27 -42.99 43.72 1.42
CA THR A 27 -42.93 44.91 2.28
C THR A 27 -41.49 45.45 2.40
N LEU A 28 -41.34 46.66 2.93
CA LEU A 28 -40.01 47.21 3.26
C LEU A 28 -39.29 46.37 4.31
N GLU A 29 -40.03 45.82 5.29
CA GLU A 29 -39.46 44.94 6.32
C GLU A 29 -38.92 43.64 5.72
N ASP A 30 -39.61 43.08 4.71
CA ASP A 30 -39.13 41.89 4.01
C ASP A 30 -37.85 42.18 3.20
N ARG A 31 -37.68 43.39 2.65
CA ARG A 31 -36.43 43.83 2.00
C ARG A 31 -35.29 43.90 3.00
N ASP A 32 -35.51 44.48 4.16
CA ASP A 32 -34.47 44.63 5.19
C ASP A 32 -34.03 43.25 5.74
N ARG A 33 -34.98 42.33 5.94
CA ARG A 33 -34.67 40.94 6.31
C ARG A 33 -33.86 40.24 5.22
N LEU A 34 -34.20 40.44 3.95
CA LEU A 34 -33.47 39.86 2.82
C LEU A 34 -32.04 40.39 2.74
N ILE A 35 -31.84 41.70 2.91
CA ILE A 35 -30.51 42.33 2.93
C ILE A 35 -29.68 41.81 4.10
N LYS A 36 -30.29 41.65 5.28
CA LYS A 36 -29.60 41.08 6.45
C LYS A 36 -29.17 39.64 6.18
N ILE A 37 -30.04 38.81 5.59
CA ILE A 37 -29.72 37.43 5.22
C ILE A 37 -28.55 37.41 4.22
N GLU A 38 -28.61 38.20 3.15
CA GLU A 38 -27.54 38.32 2.16
C GLU A 38 -26.21 38.70 2.80
N THR A 39 -26.24 39.65 3.74
CA THR A 39 -25.05 40.10 4.49
C THR A 39 -24.49 38.97 5.34
N THR A 40 -25.32 38.30 6.15
CA THR A 40 -24.87 37.16 6.97
C THR A 40 -24.35 36.01 6.13
N LEU A 41 -24.92 35.78 4.94
CA LEU A 41 -24.49 34.73 4.02
C LEU A 41 -23.12 35.06 3.40
N LYS A 42 -22.88 36.32 3.02
CA LYS A 42 -21.58 36.79 2.56
C LYS A 42 -20.50 36.66 3.63
N GLU A 43 -20.81 37.03 4.87
CA GLU A 43 -19.89 36.86 6.01
C GLU A 43 -19.59 35.38 6.30
N PHE A 44 -20.62 34.54 6.25
CA PHE A 44 -20.46 33.10 6.39
C PHE A 44 -19.57 32.53 5.28
N GLN A 45 -19.83 32.87 4.02
CA GLN A 45 -19.01 32.44 2.89
C GLN A 45 -17.55 32.86 3.06
N ALA A 46 -17.28 34.12 3.39
CA ALA A 46 -15.92 34.60 3.62
C ALA A 46 -15.22 33.88 4.80
N SER A 47 -15.96 33.58 5.87
CA SER A 47 -15.43 32.82 7.02
C SER A 47 -15.10 31.37 6.66
N VAL A 48 -15.97 30.75 5.85
CA VAL A 48 -15.78 29.40 5.32
C VAL A 48 -14.57 29.35 4.39
N ASP A 49 -14.45 30.27 3.44
CA ASP A 49 -13.33 30.35 2.51
C ASP A 49 -11.99 30.45 3.26
N LYS A 50 -11.92 31.35 4.26
CA LYS A 50 -10.72 31.50 5.10
C LYS A 50 -10.37 30.22 5.87
N ARG A 51 -11.37 29.48 6.34
CA ARG A 51 -11.16 28.19 7.01
C ARG A 51 -10.66 27.13 6.05
N PHE A 52 -11.20 27.06 4.84
CA PHE A 52 -10.74 26.15 3.79
C PHE A 52 -9.30 26.46 3.38
N GLU A 53 -8.94 27.72 3.16
CA GLU A 53 -7.54 28.10 2.89
C GLU A 53 -6.59 27.67 4.01
N SER A 54 -7.03 27.80 5.28
CA SER A 54 -6.24 27.33 6.41
C SER A 54 -6.12 25.80 6.45
N ILE A 55 -7.13 25.08 5.98
CA ILE A 55 -7.12 23.62 5.89
C ILE A 55 -6.17 23.19 4.76
N ASP A 56 -6.24 23.82 3.60
CA ASP A 56 -5.36 23.55 2.45
C ASP A 56 -3.89 23.69 2.84
N LYS A 57 -3.52 24.78 3.54
CA LYS A 57 -2.15 24.98 4.05
C LYS A 57 -1.71 23.87 5.01
N ARG A 58 -2.62 23.33 5.81
CA ARG A 58 -2.32 22.20 6.72
C ARG A 58 -2.12 20.91 5.93
N PHE A 59 -2.94 20.66 4.92
CA PHE A 59 -2.77 19.51 4.03
C PHE A 59 -1.44 19.58 3.27
N GLU A 60 -1.07 20.72 2.68
CA GLU A 60 0.24 20.89 2.04
C GLU A 60 1.41 20.61 3.01
N SER A 61 1.29 21.05 4.27
CA SER A 61 2.29 20.76 5.30
C SER A 61 2.33 19.27 5.66
N ILE A 62 1.21 18.57 5.60
CA ILE A 62 1.12 17.13 5.88
C ILE A 62 1.75 16.36 4.71
N ASP A 63 1.44 16.71 3.48
CA ASP A 63 2.01 16.07 2.28
C ASP A 63 3.54 16.13 2.29
N LYS A 64 4.12 17.31 2.60
CA LYS A 64 5.58 17.46 2.74
C LYS A 64 6.19 16.52 3.79
N ARG A 65 5.49 16.29 4.90
CA ARG A 65 5.95 15.36 5.95
C ARG A 65 5.83 13.91 5.49
N PHE A 66 4.78 13.56 4.75
CA PHE A 66 4.64 12.22 4.17
C PHE A 66 5.70 11.93 3.11
N ASP A 67 6.06 12.91 2.27
CA ASP A 67 7.17 12.77 1.32
C ASP A 67 8.49 12.52 2.04
N GLN A 68 8.76 13.26 3.13
CA GLN A 68 9.94 13.06 3.96
C GLN A 68 9.96 11.65 4.60
N LEU A 69 8.83 11.17 5.13
CA LEU A 69 8.71 9.83 5.69
C LEU A 69 8.91 8.74 4.62
N THR A 70 8.34 8.93 3.43
CA THR A 70 8.50 8.00 2.31
C THR A 70 9.96 7.92 1.87
N ASN A 71 10.64 9.07 1.76
CA ASN A 71 12.07 9.11 1.44
C ASN A 71 12.93 8.39 2.49
N LEU A 72 12.62 8.57 3.78
CA LEU A 72 13.31 7.85 4.86
C LEU A 72 13.06 6.34 4.77
N MET A 73 11.81 5.93 4.53
CA MET A 73 11.46 4.51 4.37
C MET A 73 12.21 3.87 3.20
N ILE A 74 12.27 4.54 2.05
CA ILE A 74 13.06 4.08 0.89
C ILE A 74 14.54 3.95 1.27
N GLY A 75 15.10 4.92 1.99
CA GLY A 75 16.49 4.87 2.47
C GLY A 75 16.77 3.67 3.37
N ILE A 76 15.88 3.38 4.33
CA ILE A 76 16.02 2.22 5.23
C ILE A 76 15.91 0.91 4.46
N VAL A 77 14.93 0.79 3.56
CA VAL A 77 14.75 -0.42 2.73
C VAL A 77 15.97 -0.64 1.83
N ALA A 78 16.50 0.43 1.22
CA ALA A 78 17.70 0.35 0.39
C ALA A 78 18.93 -0.08 1.19
N ALA A 79 19.12 0.46 2.40
CA ALA A 79 20.21 0.06 3.29
C ALA A 79 20.10 -1.42 3.69
N PHE A 80 18.90 -1.87 4.07
CA PHE A 80 18.66 -3.26 4.42
C PHE A 80 18.89 -4.19 3.23
N ALA A 81 18.34 -3.86 2.06
CA ALA A 81 18.54 -4.62 0.84
C ALA A 81 20.02 -4.70 0.46
N GLY A 82 20.78 -3.61 0.65
CA GLY A 82 22.23 -3.58 0.46
C GLY A 82 22.97 -4.55 1.38
N ILE A 83 22.65 -4.56 2.67
CA ILE A 83 23.25 -5.50 3.64
C ILE A 83 22.92 -6.95 3.28
N VAL A 84 21.67 -7.23 2.90
CA VAL A 84 21.24 -8.56 2.47
C VAL A 84 21.98 -8.99 1.20
N ALA A 85 22.12 -8.11 0.22
CA ALA A 85 22.86 -8.39 -1.00
C ALA A 85 24.35 -8.69 -0.71
N VAL A 86 24.97 -7.94 0.20
CA VAL A 86 26.36 -8.16 0.64
C VAL A 86 26.51 -9.49 1.36
N THR A 87 25.62 -9.81 2.29
CA THR A 87 25.69 -11.07 3.07
C THR A 87 25.47 -12.30 2.18
N ILE A 88 24.49 -12.26 1.27
CA ILE A 88 24.27 -13.34 0.30
C ILE A 88 25.44 -13.45 -0.67
N GLY A 89 25.94 -12.32 -1.20
CA GLY A 89 27.08 -12.28 -2.10
C GLY A 89 28.34 -12.87 -1.45
N PHE A 90 28.61 -12.49 -0.19
CA PHE A 90 29.71 -13.02 0.60
C PHE A 90 29.55 -14.53 0.84
N ALA A 91 28.36 -15.01 1.20
CA ALA A 91 28.11 -16.43 1.42
C ALA A 91 28.34 -17.29 0.15
N ILE A 92 27.98 -16.77 -1.03
CA ILE A 92 28.24 -17.46 -2.31
C ILE A 92 29.74 -17.52 -2.61
N TRP A 93 30.48 -16.45 -2.31
CA TRP A 93 31.92 -16.38 -2.53
C TRP A 93 32.73 -17.25 -1.56
N ASP A 94 32.37 -17.23 -0.27
CA ASP A 94 33.01 -18.04 0.77
C ASP A 94 32.86 -19.54 0.49
N ARG A 95 31.66 -19.99 0.12
CA ARG A 95 31.41 -21.40 -0.23
C ARG A 95 32.32 -21.91 -1.34
N ARG A 96 32.63 -21.09 -2.35
CA ARG A 96 33.55 -21.47 -3.45
C ARG A 96 34.99 -21.62 -2.95
N THR A 97 35.41 -20.83 -1.97
CA THR A 97 36.79 -20.82 -1.47
C THR A 97 37.02 -21.89 -0.41
N ALA A 98 36.09 -22.05 0.54
CA ALA A 98 36.19 -22.99 1.67
C ALA A 98 36.08 -24.47 1.28
N LEU A 99 35.42 -24.80 0.16
CA LEU A 99 35.27 -26.19 -0.31
C LEU A 99 36.50 -26.71 -1.06
N THR A 100 37.41 -25.84 -1.50
CA THR A 100 38.63 -26.24 -2.21
C THR A 100 39.51 -27.23 -1.42
N PRO A 101 39.85 -27.00 -0.14
CA PRO A 101 40.65 -27.96 0.64
C PRO A 101 39.91 -29.29 0.88
N VAL A 102 38.59 -29.24 1.06
CA VAL A 102 37.77 -30.44 1.30
C VAL A 102 37.77 -31.35 0.06
N ILE A 103 37.61 -30.76 -1.14
CA ILE A 103 37.66 -31.50 -2.40
C ILE A 103 39.04 -32.15 -2.63
N ARG A 104 40.13 -31.48 -2.23
CA ARG A 104 41.49 -32.06 -2.33
C ARG A 104 41.70 -33.19 -1.31
N MET A 105 41.16 -33.07 -0.10
CA MET A 105 41.21 -34.13 0.90
C MET A 105 40.43 -35.36 0.47
N THR A 106 39.26 -35.20 -0.16
CA THR A 106 38.50 -36.34 -0.70
C THR A 106 39.27 -37.06 -1.81
N GLN A 107 39.93 -36.33 -2.72
CA GLN A 107 40.77 -36.94 -3.76
C GLN A 107 41.95 -37.74 -3.19
N ASN A 108 42.67 -37.18 -2.21
CA ASN A 108 43.78 -37.89 -1.56
C ASN A 108 43.33 -39.15 -0.80
N LEU A 109 42.12 -39.13 -0.22
CA LEU A 109 41.56 -40.29 0.47
C LEU A 109 41.15 -41.37 -0.53
N GLU A 110 40.54 -41.01 -1.66
CA GLU A 110 40.24 -41.95 -2.75
C GLU A 110 41.51 -42.58 -3.34
N GLU A 111 42.56 -41.80 -3.58
CA GLU A 111 43.84 -42.33 -4.07
C GLU A 111 44.46 -43.34 -3.11
N LYS A 112 44.55 -42.99 -1.81
CA LYS A 112 45.07 -43.89 -0.77
C LYS A 112 44.22 -45.15 -0.64
N GLN A 113 42.90 -45.03 -0.72
CA GLN A 113 42.00 -46.20 -0.71
C GLN A 113 42.29 -47.11 -1.91
N SER A 114 42.46 -46.57 -3.11
CA SER A 114 42.77 -47.38 -4.31
C SER A 114 44.12 -48.11 -4.21
N LEU A 115 45.12 -47.49 -3.59
CA LEU A 115 46.44 -48.09 -3.39
C LEU A 115 46.39 -49.22 -2.35
N ILE A 116 45.66 -49.00 -1.26
CA ILE A 116 45.44 -50.02 -0.22
C ILE A 116 44.63 -51.18 -0.81
N GLU A 117 43.60 -50.91 -1.60
CA GLU A 117 42.83 -51.94 -2.30
C GLU A 117 43.72 -52.78 -3.22
N LYS A 118 44.55 -52.15 -4.04
CA LYS A 118 45.50 -52.85 -4.94
C LYS A 118 46.50 -53.69 -4.16
N ALA A 119 47.08 -53.16 -3.08
CA ALA A 119 48.03 -53.88 -2.24
C ALA A 119 47.37 -55.07 -1.53
N LEU A 120 46.15 -54.91 -1.02
CA LEU A 120 45.39 -55.99 -0.40
C LEU A 120 45.00 -57.07 -1.41
N ARG A 121 44.61 -56.71 -2.64
CA ARG A 121 44.37 -57.66 -3.74
C ARG A 121 45.64 -58.45 -4.10
N GLU A 122 46.80 -57.79 -4.11
CA GLU A 122 48.08 -58.47 -4.38
C GLU A 122 48.48 -59.44 -3.24
N LEU A 123 48.25 -59.05 -1.97
CA LEU A 123 48.46 -59.93 -0.82
C LEU A 123 47.47 -61.10 -0.78
N ALA A 124 46.23 -60.91 -1.22
CA ALA A 124 45.22 -61.97 -1.33
C ALA A 124 45.66 -63.10 -2.26
N LEU A 125 46.45 -62.80 -3.29
CA LEU A 125 47.01 -63.80 -4.20
C LEU A 125 48.14 -64.61 -3.55
N LYS A 126 48.81 -64.07 -2.52
CA LYS A 126 49.94 -64.70 -1.83
C LYS A 126 49.52 -65.42 -0.54
N GLU A 127 48.46 -64.98 0.13
CA GLU A 127 47.96 -65.57 1.37
C GLU A 127 46.45 -65.89 1.35
N PRO A 128 46.05 -67.16 1.60
CA PRO A 128 44.64 -67.58 1.55
C PRO A 128 43.78 -66.96 2.65
N LYS A 129 44.34 -66.64 3.83
CA LYS A 129 43.62 -65.95 4.92
C LYS A 129 43.21 -64.52 4.53
N VAL A 130 44.04 -63.82 3.76
CA VAL A 130 43.75 -62.43 3.35
C VAL A 130 42.65 -62.40 2.28
N ALA A 131 42.64 -63.39 1.38
CA ALA A 131 41.58 -63.55 0.38
C ALA A 131 40.21 -63.81 1.02
N GLU A 132 40.15 -64.62 2.08
CA GLU A 132 38.91 -64.93 2.81
C GLU A 132 38.34 -63.69 3.51
N VAL A 133 39.21 -62.88 4.12
CA VAL A 133 38.84 -61.60 4.76
C VAL A 133 38.32 -60.59 3.72
N LEU A 134 38.99 -60.43 2.57
CA LEU A 134 38.55 -59.52 1.51
C LEU A 134 37.20 -59.92 0.91
N LYS A 135 36.93 -61.22 0.77
CA LYS A 135 35.66 -61.76 0.26
C LYS A 135 34.50 -61.50 1.23
N HIS A 136 34.75 -61.55 2.54
CA HIS A 136 33.74 -61.22 3.57
C HIS A 136 33.39 -59.73 3.60
N ILE A 137 34.31 -58.84 3.20
CA ILE A 137 34.09 -57.38 3.19
C ILE A 137 33.52 -56.90 1.84
N GLY A 138 33.35 -57.80 0.86
CA GLY A 138 32.78 -57.49 -0.47
C GLY A 138 33.72 -56.75 -1.42
N LEU A 139 35.02 -56.77 -1.15
CA LEU A 139 36.08 -56.15 -1.96
C LEU A 139 36.62 -57.07 -3.06
N LEU A 140 36.16 -58.32 -3.12
CA LEU A 140 36.60 -59.38 -4.04
C LEU A 140 35.40 -60.17 -4.57
#